data_AF-A0AAV6A7C5-F1
#
_entry.id   AF-A0AAV6A7C5-F1
#
_cell.length_a   1.000
_cell.length_b   1.000
_cell.length_c   1.000
_cell.angle_alpha   90.00
_cell.angle_beta   90.00
_cell.angle_gamma   90.00
#
_symmetry.space_group_name_H-M   'P 1'
#
loop_
_entity.id
_entity.type
_entity.pdbx_description
1 polymer ?
#
loop_
_entity_poly.entity_id
_entity_poly.type
_entity_poly.pdbx_seq_one_letter_code
_entity_poly.pdbx_strand_id
1 'polypeptide(L)' 'MGLPRARMMVAILLLLVPSVVAAQTGTVTRTHLPNGLTVLVRENPEAPVVAFSLMIRMGTRTETPENAGIS' A
#
# COMPACT_ATOMS: atom_id res chain seq x y z
N MET A 1 -32.28 1.82 37.63
CA MET A 1 -32.55 2.58 36.39
C MET A 1 -31.22 2.95 35.69
N GLY A 2 -30.39 1.96 35.31
CA GLY A 2 -28.98 2.18 34.89
C GLY A 2 -28.65 1.80 33.43
N LEU A 3 -29.65 1.42 32.63
CA LEU A 3 -29.49 0.82 31.30
C LEU A 3 -29.22 1.79 30.11
N PRO A 4 -29.48 3.12 30.14
CA PRO A 4 -29.42 3.93 28.91
C PRO A 4 -27.99 4.32 28.51
N ARG A 5 -27.07 4.49 29.48
CA ARG A 5 -25.68 4.92 29.20
C ARG A 5 -24.84 3.83 28.54
N ALA A 6 -25.02 2.58 28.97
CA ALA A 6 -24.34 1.41 28.39
C ALA A 6 -24.76 1.18 26.93
N ARG A 7 -26.06 1.34 26.63
CA ARG A 7 -26.58 1.25 25.25
C ARG A 7 -26.02 2.34 24.34
N MET A 8 -25.89 3.56 24.86
CA MET A 8 -25.32 4.68 24.11
C MET A 8 -23.83 4.50 23.84
N MET A 9 -23.06 3.97 24.80
CA MET A 9 -21.64 3.62 24.58
C MET A 9 -21.47 2.51 23.55
N VAL A 10 -22.31 1.47 23.57
CA VAL A 10 -22.28 0.40 22.56
C VAL A 10 -22.64 0.93 21.17
N ALA A 11 -23.62 1.83 21.07
CA ALA A 11 -23.99 2.47 19.80
C ALA A 11 -22.88 3.36 19.25
N ILE A 12 -22.19 4.13 20.11
CA ILE A 12 -21.02 4.95 19.72
C ILE A 12 -19.85 4.05 19.31
N LEU A 13 -19.61 2.95 20.03
CA LEU A 13 -18.57 1.98 19.67
C LEU A 13 -18.86 1.33 18.31
N LEU A 14 -20.12 0.96 18.04
CA LEU A 14 -20.56 0.40 16.75
C LEU A 14 -20.44 1.39 15.59
N LEU A 15 -20.66 2.69 15.82
CA LEU A 15 -20.53 3.74 14.81
C LEU A 15 -19.07 4.12 14.48
N LEU A 16 -18.10 3.81 15.36
CA LEU A 16 -16.68 4.13 15.14
C LEU A 16 -15.89 3.04 14.39
N VAL A 17 -16.41 1.81 14.28
CA VAL A 17 -15.72 0.68 13.63
C VAL A 17 -15.53 0.81 12.10
N PRO A 18 -16.46 1.39 11.29
CA PRO A 18 -16.34 1.29 9.84
C PRO A 18 -15.13 2.04 9.26
N SER A 19 -14.58 3.02 9.96
CA SER A 19 -13.43 3.81 9.50
C SER A 19 -12.11 3.03 9.45
N VAL A 20 -12.00 1.90 10.16
CA VAL A 20 -10.77 1.07 10.17
C VAL A 20 -10.71 0.13 8.96
N VAL A 21 -11.87 -0.29 8.44
CA VAL A 21 -11.96 -1.28 7.34
C VAL A 21 -11.56 -0.67 5.98
N ALA A 22 -11.71 0.64 5.81
CA ALA A 22 -11.33 1.34 4.58
C ALA A 22 -9.80 1.48 4.39
N ALA A 23 -9.01 1.27 5.46
CA ALA A 23 -7.54 1.39 5.41
C ALA A 23 -6.83 0.06 5.13
N GLN A 24 -7.52 -0.93 4.57
CA GLN A 24 -6.90 -2.19 4.20
C GLN A 24 -5.94 -1.95 3.02
N THR A 25 -4.64 -1.98 3.31
CA THR A 25 -3.63 -2.11 2.27
C THR A 25 -3.85 -3.46 1.60
N GLY A 26 -4.37 -3.44 0.37
CA GLY A 26 -4.63 -4.66 -0.40
C GLY A 26 -3.42 -5.60 -0.41
N THR A 27 -3.68 -6.91 -0.42
CA THR A 27 -2.63 -7.93 -0.43
C THR A 27 -1.70 -7.70 -1.62
N VAL A 28 -0.39 -7.65 -1.36
CA VAL A 28 0.63 -7.50 -2.40
C VAL A 28 1.18 -8.88 -2.75
N THR A 29 0.99 -9.30 -4.00
CA THR A 29 1.60 -10.51 -4.53
C THR A 29 3.00 -10.19 -5.04
N ARG A 30 3.98 -11.03 -4.67
CA ARG A 30 5.36 -10.94 -5.13
C ARG A 30 5.71 -12.14 -6.01
N THR A 31 6.22 -11.85 -7.20
CA THR A 31 6.66 -12.88 -8.16
C THR A 31 8.09 -12.63 -8.57
N HIS A 32 8.94 -13.65 -8.46
CA HIS A 32 10.28 -13.65 -9.02
C HIS A 32 10.24 -14.26 -10.42
N LEU A 33 10.67 -13.50 -11.43
CA LEU A 33 10.71 -13.95 -12.81
C LEU A 33 12.06 -14.65 -13.12
N PRO A 34 12.12 -15.54 -14.12
CA PRO A 34 13.36 -16.26 -14.48
C PRO A 34 14.53 -15.33 -14.87
N ASN A 35 14.24 -14.11 -15.31
CA ASN A 35 15.25 -13.09 -15.64
C ASN A 35 15.77 -12.30 -14.42
N GLY A 36 15.31 -12.64 -13.20
CA GLY A 36 15.71 -11.98 -11.96
C GLY A 36 14.86 -10.78 -11.54
N LEU A 37 13.89 -10.34 -12.34
CA LEU A 37 12.97 -9.28 -11.95
C LEU A 37 12.06 -9.72 -10.81
N THR A 38 11.78 -8.80 -9.89
CA THR A 38 10.76 -8.97 -8.84
C THR A 38 9.57 -8.09 -9.18
N VAL A 39 8.42 -8.70 -9.44
CA VAL A 39 7.16 -8.00 -9.73
C VAL A 39 6.31 -7.97 -8.47
N LEU A 40 5.84 -6.78 -8.12
CA LEU A 40 4.89 -6.55 -7.02
C LEU A 40 3.56 -6.13 -7.62
N VAL A 41 2.49 -6.86 -7.32
CA VAL A 41 1.14 -6.56 -7.80
C VAL A 41 0.23 -6.34 -6.60
N ARG A 42 -0.50 -5.23 -6.62
CA ARG A 42 -1.63 -4.97 -5.72
C ARG A 42 -2.86 -4.75 -6.57
N GLU A 43 -3.88 -5.58 -6.39
CA GLU A 43 -5.16 -5.36 -7.03
C GLU A 43 -5.89 -4.19 -6.36
N ASN A 44 -6.41 -3.27 -7.18
CA ASN A 44 -7.32 -2.21 -6.74
C ASN A 44 -8.53 -2.16 -7.71
N PRO A 45 -9.72 -2.62 -7.28
CA PRO A 45 -10.91 -2.63 -8.12
C PRO A 45 -11.65 -1.28 -8.18
N GLU A 46 -11.14 -0.20 -7.57
CA GLU A 46 -11.80 1.11 -7.52
C GLU A 46 -11.97 1.79 -8.89
N ALA A 47 -11.03 1.56 -9.81
CA ALA A 47 -11.06 2.15 -11.15
C ALA A 47 -10.44 1.20 -12.19
N PRO A 48 -10.92 1.20 -13.45
CA PRO A 48 -10.42 0.34 -14.52
C PRO A 48 -9.11 0.89 -15.12
N VAL A 49 -8.13 1.22 -14.27
CA VAL A 49 -6.82 1.76 -14.65
C VAL A 49 -5.72 1.05 -13.88
N VAL A 50 -4.49 1.12 -14.42
CA VAL A 50 -3.31 0.57 -13.76
C VAL A 50 -2.24 1.65 -13.66
N ALA A 51 -1.62 1.76 -12.47
CA ALA A 51 -0.39 2.50 -12.28
C ALA A 51 0.76 1.50 -12.13
N PHE A 52 1.88 1.75 -12.78
CA PHE A 52 3.08 0.93 -12.63
C PHE A 52 4.32 1.82 -12.51
N SER A 53 5.35 1.29 -11.86
CA SER A 53 6.67 1.91 -11.79
C SER A 53 7.72 0.82 -11.97
N LEU A 54 8.84 1.19 -12.60
CA LEU A 54 10.01 0.34 -12.71
C LEU A 54 11.11 0.96 -11.85
N MET A 55 11.58 0.21 -10.86
CA MET A 55 12.70 0.63 -10.03
C MET A 55 13.95 -0.16 -10.42
N ILE A 56 15.01 0.56 -10.74
CA ILE A 56 16.34 0.00 -10.94
C ILE A 56 17.17 0.32 -9.71
N ARG A 57 17.93 -0.66 -9.23
CA ARG A 57 18.83 -0.48 -8.08
C ARG A 57 20.11 0.27 -8.52
N MET A 58 19.95 1.51 -8.92
CA MET A 58 20.96 2.40 -9.50
C MET A 58 20.66 3.86 -9.08
N GLY A 59 21.68 4.71 -9.07
CA GLY A 59 21.55 6.16 -8.92
C GLY A 59 22.93 6.82 -8.88
N THR A 60 23.02 8.08 -8.49
CA THR A 60 24.30 8.81 -8.38
C THR A 60 25.36 8.10 -7.54
N ARG A 61 24.95 7.27 -6.57
CA ARG A 61 25.86 6.42 -5.76
C ARG A 61 26.67 5.42 -6.58
N THR A 62 26.17 5.00 -7.75
CA THR A 62 26.85 4.07 -8.65
C THR A 62 27.68 4.75 -9.73
N GLU A 63 27.70 6.09 -9.74
CA GLU A 63 28.51 6.87 -10.67
C GLU A 63 29.96 7.03 -10.18
N THR A 64 30.82 7.38 -11.12
CA THR A 64 32.23 7.74 -10.97
C THR A 64 32.37 9.24 -11.25
N PRO A 65 33.49 9.89 -10.87
CA PRO A 65 33.74 11.28 -11.23
C PRO A 65 33.64 11.55 -12.74
N GLU A 66 34.04 10.59 -13.57
CA GLU A 66 34.05 10.71 -15.03
C GLU A 66 32.66 10.68 -15.67
N ASN A 67 31.65 10.17 -14.97
CA ASN A 67 30.28 10.03 -15.49
C ASN A 67 29.21 10.54 -14.51
N ALA A 68 29.55 11.51 -13.67
CA ALA A 68 28.60 12.09 -12.73
C ALA A 68 27.40 12.74 -13.44
N GLY A 69 26.19 12.49 -12.93
CA GLY A 69 24.92 13.08 -13.39
C GLY A 69 24.25 12.38 -14.57
N ILE A 70 24.59 11.13 -14.87
CA ILE A 70 23.99 10.36 -15.98
C ILE A 70 22.71 9.62 -15.56
N SER A 71 22.52 9.39 -14.27
CA SER A 71 21.38 8.64 -13.72
C SER A 71 20.08 9.46 -13.71
#